data_AF-A0A8T7E5R3-F1
#
_entry.id   AF-A0A8T7E5R3-F1
#
_cell.length_a   1.000
_cell.length_b   1.000
_cell.length_c   1.000
_cell.angle_alpha   90.00
_cell.angle_beta   90.00
_cell.angle_gamma   90.00
#
_symmetry.space_group_name_H-M   'P 1'
#
loop_
_entity.id
_entity.type
_entity.pdbx_description
1 polymer ?
#
loop_
_entity_poly.entity_id
_entity_poly.type
_entity_poly.pdbx_seq_one_letter_code
_entity_poly.pdbx_strand_id
1 'polypeptide(L)' 'MAEINTLVPVEQREVEFYGDELTAVRLASGQIYAFISQMCRALGLDTQTQRQRIERHTILARGLGVCKTAMSYGLA' A
#
# COMPACT_ATOMS: atom_id res chain seq x y z
N MET A 1 -4.53 -19.12 -9.64
CA MET A 1 -4.99 -17.72 -9.70
C MET A 1 -5.09 -17.22 -8.27
N ALA A 2 -4.31 -16.21 -7.89
CA ALA A 2 -4.40 -15.63 -6.55
C ALA A 2 -5.71 -14.81 -6.45
N GLU A 3 -6.48 -15.07 -5.42
CA GLU A 3 -7.66 -14.26 -5.08
C GLU A 3 -7.19 -12.82 -4.81
N ILE A 4 -7.74 -11.84 -5.55
CA ILE A 4 -7.37 -10.45 -5.39
C ILE A 4 -8.10 -9.92 -4.15
N ASN A 5 -7.36 -9.81 -3.04
CA ASN A 5 -7.89 -9.23 -1.81
C ASN A 5 -8.20 -7.75 -2.02
N THR A 6 -9.48 -7.41 -2.20
CA THR A 6 -9.92 -6.03 -2.44
C THR A 6 -10.21 -5.36 -1.10
N LEU A 7 -9.48 -4.29 -0.80
CA LEU A 7 -9.58 -3.54 0.45
C LEU A 7 -10.49 -2.33 0.26
N VAL A 8 -11.41 -2.11 1.20
CA VAL A 8 -12.32 -0.96 1.22
C VAL A 8 -11.97 -0.05 2.40
N PRO A 9 -11.33 1.11 2.15
CA PRO A 9 -10.90 2.01 3.21
C PRO A 9 -12.07 2.85 3.73
N VAL A 10 -12.06 3.16 5.04
CA VAL A 10 -12.96 4.13 5.67
C VAL A 10 -12.30 5.48 5.92
N GLU A 11 -10.96 5.50 5.96
CA GLU A 11 -10.16 6.72 6.07
C GLU A 11 -8.90 6.58 5.22
N GLN A 12 -8.45 7.70 4.65
CA GLN A 12 -7.18 7.84 3.93
C GLN A 12 -6.45 9.08 4.44
N ARG A 13 -5.12 8.99 4.58
CA ARG A 13 -4.27 10.10 5.03
C ARG A 13 -2.90 10.01 4.37
N GLU A 14 -2.34 11.15 3.98
CA GLU A 14 -0.92 11.27 3.63
C GLU A 14 -0.09 11.38 4.92
N VAL A 15 0.97 10.60 5.02
CA VAL A 15 1.90 10.58 6.16
C VAL A 15 3.33 10.71 5.68
N GLU A 16 4.15 11.45 6.43
CA GLU A 16 5.57 11.56 6.15
C GLU A 16 6.29 10.23 6.41
N PHE A 17 7.15 9.84 5.47
CA PHE A 17 7.94 8.62 5.54
C PHE A 17 9.28 8.81 4.84
N TYR A 18 10.37 8.79 5.62
CA TYR A 18 11.74 8.93 5.10
C TYR A 18 11.93 10.14 4.16
N GLY A 19 11.28 11.27 4.46
CA GLY A 19 11.36 12.49 3.67
C GLY A 19 10.51 12.51 2.39
N ASP A 20 9.63 11.52 2.21
CA ASP A 20 8.60 11.47 1.16
C ASP A 20 7.21 11.31 1.80
N GLU A 21 6.15 11.28 0.99
CA GLU A 21 4.77 11.07 1.44
C GLU A 21 4.26 9.67 1.08
N LEU A 22 3.59 9.03 2.05
CA LEU A 22 2.84 7.81 1.83
C LEU A 22 1.36 8.03 2.10
N THR A 23 0.55 7.48 1.22
CA THR A 23 -0.86 7.27 1.46
C THR A 23 -1.02 6.07 2.39
N ALA A 24 -1.56 6.31 3.58
CA ALA A 24 -2.04 5.30 4.49
C ALA A 24 -3.56 5.25 4.45
N VAL A 25 -4.13 4.04 4.47
CA VAL A 25 -5.57 3.82 4.56
C VAL A 25 -5.92 2.98 5.77
N ARG A 26 -7.03 3.31 6.43
CA ARG A 26 -7.59 2.52 7.53
C ARG A 26 -8.87 1.84 7.06
N LEU A 27 -9.00 0.55 7.34
CA LEU A 27 -10.23 -0.20 7.09
C LEU A 27 -11.22 -0.04 8.25
N ALA A 28 -12.47 -0.44 8.03
CA ALA A 28 -13.50 -0.46 9.09
C ALA A 28 -13.09 -1.34 10.29
N SER A 29 -12.27 -2.37 10.05
CA SER A 29 -11.70 -3.23 11.10
C SER A 29 -10.66 -2.54 11.99
N GLY A 30 -10.23 -1.33 11.63
CA GLY A 30 -9.14 -0.61 12.30
C GLY A 30 -7.74 -0.96 11.78
N GLN A 31 -7.62 -1.95 10.89
CA GLN A 31 -6.34 -2.28 10.26
C GLN A 31 -5.87 -1.16 9.33
N ILE A 32 -4.57 -0.85 9.38
CA ILE A 32 -3.94 0.19 8.57
C ILE A 32 -3.08 -0.47 7.50
N TYR A 33 -3.19 0.04 6.27
CA TYR A 33 -2.39 -0.36 5.12
C TYR A 33 -1.68 0.86 4.56
N ALA A 34 -0.49 0.65 4.00
CA ALA A 34 0.26 1.66 3.26
C ALA A 34 0.50 1.18 1.83
N PHE A 35 0.60 2.12 0.89
CA PHE A 35 0.88 1.77 -0.50
C PHE A 35 2.33 1.33 -0.67
N ILE A 36 2.51 0.05 -0.98
CA ILE A 36 3.82 -0.56 -1.20
C ILE A 36 4.65 0.16 -2.29
N SER A 37 3.99 0.66 -3.34
CA SER A 37 4.67 1.37 -4.42
C SER A 37 5.32 2.68 -3.94
N GLN A 38 4.60 3.45 -3.11
CA GLN A 38 5.13 4.69 -2.53
C GLN A 38 6.23 4.37 -1.51
N MET A 39 6.06 3.33 -0.68
CA MET A 39 7.12 2.88 0.23
C MET A 39 8.39 2.47 -0.53
N CYS A 40 8.24 1.71 -1.61
CA CYS A 40 9.37 1.29 -2.42
C CYS A 40 10.05 2.49 -3.07
N ARG A 41 9.29 3.47 -3.57
CA ARG A 41 9.84 4.73 -4.10
C ARG A 41 10.66 5.48 -3.05
N ALA A 42 10.10 5.72 -1.87
CA ALA A 42 10.77 6.44 -0.79
C ALA A 42 12.08 5.75 -0.35
N LEU A 43 12.12 4.41 -0.41
CA LEU A 43 13.29 3.61 -0.05
C LEU A 43 14.25 3.34 -1.22
N GLY A 44 13.95 3.79 -2.44
CA GLY A 44 14.76 3.50 -3.63
C GLY A 44 14.75 2.03 -4.06
N LEU A 45 13.67 1.31 -3.80
CA LEU A 45 13.49 -0.11 -4.10
C LEU A 45 12.64 -0.32 -5.36
N ASP A 46 12.92 -1.40 -6.10
CA ASP A 46 12.07 -1.83 -7.21
C ASP A 46 10.75 -2.44 -6.69
N THR A 47 9.62 -1.82 -7.06
CA THR A 47 8.30 -2.23 -6.57
C THR A 47 7.92 -3.64 -7.05
N GLN A 48 8.25 -3.98 -8.30
CA GLN A 48 7.84 -5.26 -8.89
C GLN A 48 8.55 -6.44 -8.22
N THR A 49 9.86 -6.31 -7.99
CA THR A 49 10.67 -7.29 -7.26
C THR A 49 10.18 -7.44 -5.82
N GLN A 50 9.90 -6.35 -5.12
CA GLN A 50 9.41 -6.41 -3.74
C GLN A 50 8.02 -7.04 -3.65
N ARG A 51 7.12 -6.70 -4.57
CA ARG A 51 5.79 -7.33 -4.65
C ARG A 51 5.91 -8.84 -4.83
N GLN A 52 6.74 -9.32 -5.75
CA GLN A 52 6.94 -10.77 -5.96
C GLN A 52 7.51 -11.47 -4.71
N ARG A 53 8.42 -10.82 -3.99
CA ARG A 53 8.97 -11.36 -2.74
C ARG A 53 7.90 -11.47 -1.65
N ILE A 54 7.01 -10.49 -1.54
CA ILE A 54 5.88 -10.49 -0.62
C ILE A 54 4.88 -11.59 -0.98
N GLU A 55 4.52 -11.72 -2.25
CA GLU A 55 3.60 -12.76 -2.73
C GLU A 55 4.12 -14.17 -2.45
N ARG A 56 5.44 -14.38 -2.50
CA ARG A 56 6.08 -15.68 -2.20
C ARG A 56 6.21 -15.95 -0.70
N HIS A 57 6.05 -14.93 0.16
CA HIS A 57 6.22 -15.08 1.60
C HIS A 57 4.88 -15.40 2.27
N THR A 58 4.81 -16.52 2.98
CA THR A 58 3.57 -17.06 3.58
C THR A 58 2.81 -16.07 4.47
N ILE A 59 3.54 -15.28 5.27
CA ILE A 59 2.94 -14.26 6.15
C ILE A 59 2.62 -12.96 5.39
N LEU A 60 3.58 -12.39 4.67
CA LEU A 60 3.42 -11.09 4.01
C LEU A 60 2.37 -11.12 2.90
N ALA A 61 2.21 -12.24 2.20
CA ALA A 61 1.18 -12.41 1.17
C ALA A 61 -0.23 -12.16 1.73
N ARG A 62 -0.48 -12.46 3.01
CA ARG A 62 -1.78 -12.24 3.67
C ARG A 62 -2.08 -10.74 3.88
N GLY A 63 -1.03 -9.92 3.97
CA GLY A 63 -1.13 -8.46 4.11
C GLY A 63 -1.16 -7.72 2.77
N LEU A 64 -1.08 -8.43 1.64
CA LEU A 64 -1.14 -7.81 0.32
C LEU A 64 -2.59 -7.73 -0.16
N GLY A 65 -2.98 -6.56 -0.66
CA GLY A 65 -4.30 -6.33 -1.23
C GLY A 65 -4.30 -5.19 -2.23
N VAL A 66 -5.43 -4.99 -2.88
CA VAL A 66 -5.66 -3.90 -3.83
C VAL A 66 -6.71 -2.98 -3.22
N CYS A 67 -6.37 -1.71 -3.09
CA CYS A 67 -7.27 -0.68 -2.60
C CYS A 67 -7.51 0.33 -3.73
N LYS A 68 -8.79 0.63 -4.01
CA LYS A 68 -9.12 1.79 -4.85
C LYS A 68 -9.09 3.02 -3.96
N THR A 69 -8.04 3.82 -4.10
CA THR A 69 -7.96 5.14 -3.46
C THR A 69 -8.69 6.18 -4.32
N ALA A 70 -9.35 7.14 -3.67
CA ALA A 70 -9.69 8.38 -4.33
C ALA A 70 -8.38 9.14 -4.54
N MET A 71 -7.86 9.14 -5.77
CA MET A 71 -6.64 9.88 -6.12
C MET A 71 -6.76 11.33 -5.65
N SER A 72 -6.00 11.72 -4.63
CA SER A 72 -5.59 13.10 -4.40
C SER A 72 -4.60 13.44 -5.50
N TYR A 73 -5.09 13.94 -6.65
CA TYR A 73 -4.20 14.63 -7.57
C TYR A 73 -3.63 15.83 -6.83
N GLY A 74 -2.35 15.74 -6.46
CA GLY A 74 -1.54 16.93 -6.24
C GLY A 74 -1.53 17.71 -7.55
N LEU A 75 -2.41 18.70 -7.66
CA LEU A 75 -2.31 19.76 -8.66
C LEU A 75 -1.01 20.51 -8.34
N ALA A 76 0.01 20.21 -9.14
CA ALA A 76 1.15 21.09 -9.35
C ALA A 76 0.71 22.40 -10.03
#